data_AF-A0A9D4Q9P7-F1
#
_entry.id   AF-A0A9D4Q9P7-F1
#
_cell.length_a   1.000
_cell.length_b   1.000
_cell.length_c   1.000
_cell.angle_alpha   90.00
_cell.angle_beta   90.00
_cell.angle_gamma   90.00
#
_symmetry.space_group_name_H-M   'P 1'
#
loop_
_entity.id
_entity.type
_entity.pdbx_description
1 polymer ?
#
loop_
_entity_poly.entity_id
_entity_poly.type
_entity_poly.pdbx_seq_one_letter_code
_entity_poly.pdbx_strand_id
1 'polypeptide(L)'
;MPVHGASQRRRAPVFFHAFLQMQISCTQEFAKKCLDGVPRAAIIIALQSMEEEYEAICTEGTEENENYHKSIVCTNKAGTAINKCYAKMRDQMEVGVTAPRGQTIGYACCGYHDTKDCFGEALENCSGTPAKEFMTSILDKVFGEPLSLICGEYSRDSDACRTLPKLTLPSDSKDFGKKGLIELAIDHAAAFFNRH
;
A
#
# COMPACT_ATOMS: atom_id res chain seq x y z
N MET A 1 9.72 4.08 -51.92
CA MET A 1 8.39 4.29 -51.32
C MET A 1 8.50 3.96 -49.83
N PRO A 2 8.49 4.94 -48.93
CA PRO A 2 8.45 4.68 -47.49
C PRO A 2 6.99 4.65 -47.04
N VAL A 3 6.59 3.60 -46.30
CA VAL A 3 5.31 3.57 -45.61
C VAL A 3 5.58 3.53 -44.12
N HIS A 4 5.06 4.55 -43.44
CA HIS A 4 5.17 4.81 -42.01
C HIS A 4 4.65 3.67 -41.15
N GLY A 5 5.49 3.18 -40.24
CA GLY A 5 5.08 2.44 -39.06
C GLY A 5 4.90 3.40 -37.88
N ALA A 6 3.71 3.98 -37.73
CA ALA A 6 3.37 4.75 -36.53
C ALA A 6 3.02 3.78 -35.40
N SER A 7 3.98 3.60 -34.48
CA SER A 7 3.77 2.95 -33.19
C SER A 7 2.67 3.68 -32.41
N GLN A 8 1.59 2.96 -32.16
CA GLN A 8 0.41 3.43 -31.43
C GLN A 8 0.76 3.50 -29.93
N ARG A 9 1.31 4.64 -29.51
CA ARG A 9 1.58 4.98 -28.10
C ARG A 9 0.29 4.90 -27.27
N ARG A 10 0.11 3.83 -26.51
CA ARG A 10 -0.91 3.75 -25.46
C ARG A 10 -0.40 4.55 -24.26
N ARG A 11 -0.63 5.87 -24.27
CA ARG A 11 -0.51 6.69 -23.06
C ARG A 11 -1.52 6.15 -22.05
N ALA A 12 -1.10 5.95 -20.80
CA ALA A 12 -2.04 5.86 -19.69
C ALA A 12 -3.03 7.05 -19.81
N PRO A 13 -4.34 6.85 -19.57
CA PRO A 13 -5.29 7.93 -19.71
C PRO A 13 -4.87 9.06 -18.76
N VAL A 14 -4.55 10.23 -19.32
CA VAL A 14 -4.11 11.45 -18.61
C VAL A 14 -4.99 11.75 -17.37
N PHE A 15 -6.25 11.34 -17.44
CA PHE A 15 -7.22 11.42 -16.36
C PHE A 15 -6.82 10.67 -15.08
N PHE A 16 -6.24 9.47 -15.17
CA PHE A 16 -5.88 8.66 -13.99
C PHE A 16 -4.68 9.26 -13.24
N HIS A 17 -3.69 9.78 -13.98
CA HIS A 17 -2.56 10.50 -13.40
C HIS A 17 -3.02 11.77 -12.66
N ALA A 18 -3.86 12.58 -13.30
CA ALA A 18 -4.41 13.79 -12.68
C ALA A 18 -5.25 13.48 -11.43
N PHE A 19 -6.02 12.38 -11.45
CA PHE A 19 -6.80 11.94 -10.29
C PHE A 19 -5.89 11.52 -9.13
N LEU A 20 -4.85 10.72 -9.39
CA LEU A 20 -3.92 10.28 -8.34
C LEU A 20 -3.18 11.47 -7.71
N GLN A 21 -2.68 12.39 -8.54
CA GLN A 21 -2.01 13.62 -8.11
C GLN A 21 -2.90 14.48 -7.20
N MET A 22 -4.18 14.60 -7.54
CA MET A 22 -5.18 15.28 -6.70
C MET A 22 -5.36 14.57 -5.36
N GLN A 23 -5.50 13.24 -5.34
CA GLN A 23 -5.68 12.45 -4.10
C GLN A 23 -4.46 12.58 -3.17
N ILE A 24 -3.25 12.50 -3.72
CA ILE A 24 -1.99 12.68 -2.98
C ILE A 24 -1.96 14.09 -2.35
N SER A 25 -2.24 15.12 -3.15
CA SER A 25 -2.26 16.51 -2.68
C SER A 25 -3.27 16.73 -1.55
N CYS A 26 -4.50 16.20 -1.68
CA CYS A 26 -5.52 16.27 -0.64
C CYS A 26 -5.07 15.59 0.66
N THR A 27 -4.44 14.41 0.54
CA THR A 27 -3.99 13.63 1.70
C THR A 27 -2.79 14.30 2.38
N GLN A 28 -1.86 14.88 1.62
CA GLN A 28 -0.76 15.67 2.17
C GLN A 28 -1.27 16.89 2.94
N GLU A 29 -2.26 17.61 2.40
CA GLU A 29 -2.84 18.77 3.09
C GLU A 29 -3.58 18.37 4.36
N PHE A 30 -4.30 17.24 4.35
CA PHE A 30 -4.86 16.67 5.57
C PHE A 30 -3.77 16.34 6.59
N ALA A 31 -2.73 15.61 6.19
CA ALA A 31 -1.64 15.22 7.08
C ALA A 31 -0.93 16.44 7.69
N LYS A 32 -0.72 17.51 6.92
CA LYS A 32 -0.11 18.75 7.41
C LYS A 32 -0.99 19.51 8.41
N LYS A 33 -2.31 19.45 8.26
CA LYS A 33 -3.28 20.20 9.08
C LYS A 33 -3.75 19.44 10.31
N CYS A 34 -3.82 18.12 10.23
CA CYS A 34 -4.52 17.29 11.20
C CYS A 34 -3.62 16.29 11.94
N LEU A 35 -2.37 16.10 11.50
CA LEU A 35 -1.41 15.22 12.15
C LEU A 35 -0.17 16.01 12.57
N ASP A 36 0.50 15.55 13.62
CA ASP A 36 1.73 16.16 14.14
C ASP A 36 2.78 15.11 14.49
N GLY A 37 4.05 15.49 14.53
CA GLY A 37 5.16 14.60 14.91
C GLY A 37 5.43 13.46 13.92
N VAL A 38 5.80 12.29 14.47
CA VAL A 38 6.13 11.07 13.71
C VAL A 38 5.07 10.63 12.68
N PRO A 39 3.76 10.61 12.95
CA PRO A 39 2.74 10.17 11.97
C PRO A 39 2.61 11.11 10.79
N ARG A 40 2.76 12.42 11.02
CA ARG A 40 2.81 13.40 9.93
C ARG A 40 4.01 13.13 9.04
N ALA A 41 5.17 12.90 9.64
CA ALA A 41 6.37 12.56 8.88
C ALA A 41 6.18 11.25 8.10
N ALA A 42 5.71 10.18 8.74
CA ALA A 42 5.50 8.87 8.12
C ALA A 42 4.53 8.93 6.94
N ILE A 43 3.37 9.60 7.08
CA ILE A 43 2.39 9.73 5.99
C ILE A 43 2.92 10.61 4.87
N ILE A 44 3.63 11.71 5.17
CA ILE A 44 4.20 12.56 4.12
C ILE A 44 5.26 11.79 3.32
N ILE A 45 6.15 11.06 4.00
CA ILE A 45 7.16 10.22 3.34
C ILE A 45 6.47 9.17 2.47
N ALA A 46 5.49 8.43 3.00
CA ALA A 46 4.75 7.44 2.22
C ALA A 46 4.12 8.04 0.96
N LEU A 47 3.48 9.21 1.06
CA LEU A 47 2.84 9.88 -0.08
C LEU A 47 3.86 10.38 -1.11
N GLN A 48 5.02 10.86 -0.68
CA GLN A 48 6.11 11.25 -1.57
C GLN A 48 6.69 10.03 -2.29
N SER A 49 6.94 8.94 -1.57
CA SER A 49 7.40 7.68 -2.17
C SER A 49 6.38 7.12 -3.16
N MET A 50 5.08 7.23 -2.90
CA MET A 50 4.04 6.84 -3.87
C MET A 50 4.08 7.68 -5.14
N GLU A 51 4.29 8.99 -5.01
CA GLU A 51 4.40 9.90 -6.14
C GLU A 51 5.63 9.58 -7.00
N GLU A 52 6.78 9.39 -6.35
CA GLU A 52 8.04 9.03 -7.01
C GLU A 52 7.95 7.69 -7.74
N GLU A 53 7.42 6.64 -7.09
CA GLU A 53 7.25 5.33 -7.74
C GLU A 53 6.26 5.39 -8.90
N TYR A 54 5.17 6.15 -8.75
CA TYR A 54 4.21 6.31 -9.84
C TYR A 54 4.86 6.99 -11.05
N GLU A 55 5.59 8.08 -10.83
CA GLU A 55 6.27 8.81 -11.89
C GLU A 55 7.35 7.94 -12.57
N ALA A 56 8.13 7.21 -11.77
CA ALA A 56 9.13 6.28 -12.27
C ALA A 56 8.49 5.19 -13.15
N ILE A 57 7.40 4.55 -12.70
CA ILE A 57 6.69 3.53 -13.48
C ILE A 57 6.11 4.11 -14.79
N CYS A 58 5.65 5.36 -14.79
CA CYS A 58 5.00 5.98 -15.94
C CYS A 58 5.97 6.63 -16.94
N THR A 59 7.21 6.86 -16.55
CA THR A 59 8.22 7.51 -17.41
C THR A 59 8.93 6.47 -18.27
N GLU A 60 8.80 6.60 -19.60
CA GLU A 60 9.48 5.69 -20.54
C GLU A 60 11.00 5.74 -20.36
N GLY A 61 11.64 4.57 -20.29
CA GLY A 61 13.09 4.43 -20.20
C GLY A 61 13.67 4.41 -18.78
N THR A 62 12.84 4.47 -17.74
CA THR A 62 13.25 4.16 -16.37
C THR A 62 13.28 2.65 -16.14
N GLU A 63 14.03 2.22 -15.11
CA GLU A 63 14.07 0.81 -14.71
C GLU A 63 12.70 0.33 -14.21
N GLU A 64 11.99 1.16 -13.44
CA GLU A 64 10.65 0.88 -12.93
C GLU A 64 9.62 0.68 -14.06
N ASN A 65 9.68 1.49 -15.12
CA ASN A 65 8.82 1.33 -16.28
C ASN A 65 9.07 0.00 -17.00
N GLU A 66 10.34 -0.36 -17.19
CA GLU A 66 10.70 -1.65 -17.78
C GLU A 66 10.23 -2.83 -16.93
N ASN A 67 10.48 -2.76 -15.62
CA ASN A 67 10.09 -3.81 -14.68
C ASN A 67 8.57 -3.96 -14.60
N TYR A 68 7.83 -2.85 -14.64
CA TYR A 68 6.37 -2.86 -14.76
C TYR A 68 5.92 -3.62 -16.03
N HIS A 69 6.46 -3.27 -17.20
CA HIS A 69 6.10 -3.90 -18.46
C HIS A 69 6.45 -5.40 -18.52
N LYS A 70 7.58 -5.81 -17.94
CA LYS A 70 7.97 -7.22 -17.81
C LYS A 70 7.06 -7.98 -16.83
N SER A 71 6.49 -7.30 -15.84
CA SER A 71 5.68 -7.89 -14.77
C SER A 71 4.19 -8.01 -15.12
N ILE A 72 3.63 -7.01 -15.81
CA ILE A 72 2.17 -6.79 -15.89
C ILE A 72 1.39 -7.98 -16.47
N VAL A 73 1.97 -8.72 -17.42
CA VAL A 73 1.32 -9.89 -18.03
C VAL A 73 1.08 -11.00 -17.00
N CYS A 74 2.05 -11.24 -16.10
CA CYS A 74 1.89 -12.24 -15.06
C CYS A 74 1.00 -11.73 -13.92
N THR A 75 1.24 -10.49 -13.48
CA THR A 75 0.44 -9.85 -12.42
C THR A 75 -1.05 -9.84 -12.76
N ASN A 76 -1.42 -9.57 -14.02
CA ASN A 76 -2.81 -9.62 -14.46
C ASN A 76 -3.43 -11.02 -14.36
N LYS A 77 -2.66 -12.09 -14.61
CA LYS A 77 -3.12 -13.48 -14.43
C LYS A 77 -3.30 -13.83 -12.95
N ALA A 78 -2.44 -13.28 -12.09
CA ALA A 78 -2.52 -13.40 -10.64
C ALA A 78 -3.58 -12.48 -10.01
N GLY A 79 -4.29 -11.67 -10.81
CA GLY A 79 -5.16 -10.59 -10.34
C GLY A 79 -6.20 -11.01 -9.30
N THR A 80 -6.80 -12.19 -9.40
CA THR A 80 -7.74 -12.70 -8.39
C THR A 80 -7.07 -12.93 -7.04
N ALA A 81 -5.85 -13.47 -7.00
CA ALA A 81 -5.11 -13.69 -5.77
C ALA A 81 -4.63 -12.36 -5.16
N ILE A 82 -4.13 -11.45 -6.00
CA ILE A 82 -3.72 -10.09 -5.61
C ILE A 82 -4.91 -9.33 -5.00
N ASN A 83 -6.09 -9.38 -5.62
CA ASN A 83 -7.30 -8.73 -5.10
C ASN A 83 -7.73 -9.30 -3.74
N LYS A 84 -7.52 -10.61 -3.49
CA LYS A 84 -7.75 -11.18 -2.16
C LYS A 84 -6.78 -10.61 -1.12
N CYS A 85 -5.52 -10.36 -1.49
CA CYS A 85 -4.57 -9.71 -0.60
C CYS A 85 -4.97 -8.26 -0.28
N TYR A 86 -5.44 -7.48 -1.27
CA TYR A 86 -5.99 -6.16 -1.00
C TYR A 86 -7.22 -6.19 -0.09
N ALA A 87 -8.13 -7.15 -0.29
CA ALA A 87 -9.28 -7.32 0.59
C ALA A 87 -8.85 -7.66 2.01
N LYS A 88 -7.90 -8.58 2.18
CA LYS A 88 -7.30 -8.95 3.47
C LYS A 88 -6.64 -7.76 4.14
N MET A 89 -5.84 -6.97 3.41
CA MET A 89 -5.20 -5.76 3.91
C MET A 89 -6.26 -4.76 4.41
N ARG A 90 -7.32 -4.53 3.62
CA ARG A 90 -8.43 -3.65 4.01
C ARG A 90 -9.10 -4.14 5.30
N ASP A 91 -9.42 -5.44 5.37
CA ASP A 91 -10.03 -6.05 6.56
C ASP A 91 -9.12 -5.88 7.79
N GLN A 92 -7.81 -6.13 7.65
CA GLN A 92 -6.83 -6.00 8.72
C GLN A 92 -6.73 -4.57 9.22
N MET A 93 -6.70 -3.59 8.31
CA MET A 93 -6.74 -2.18 8.68
C MET A 93 -8.06 -1.87 9.39
N GLU A 94 -9.20 -2.20 8.81
CA GLU A 94 -10.51 -1.89 9.39
C GLU A 94 -10.74 -2.53 10.76
N VAL A 95 -10.08 -3.66 11.03
CA VAL A 95 -10.05 -4.26 12.37
C VAL A 95 -9.03 -3.55 13.27
N GLY A 96 -7.86 -3.19 12.75
CA GLY A 96 -6.79 -2.49 13.49
C GLY A 96 -7.21 -1.15 14.10
N VAL A 97 -8.11 -0.40 13.47
CA VAL A 97 -8.67 0.85 14.05
C VAL A 97 -9.51 0.60 15.31
N THR A 98 -10.00 -0.62 15.51
CA THR A 98 -10.79 -1.03 16.68
C THR A 98 -9.93 -1.58 17.82
N ALA A 99 -8.61 -1.69 17.60
CA ALA A 99 -7.68 -2.25 18.58
C ALA A 99 -7.71 -1.50 19.92
N PRO A 100 -7.40 -2.19 21.04
CA PRO A 100 -7.17 -1.55 22.33
C PRO A 100 -6.11 -0.45 22.25
N ARG A 101 -6.22 0.55 23.14
CA ARG A 101 -5.30 1.69 23.21
C ARG A 101 -3.85 1.20 23.28
N GLY A 102 -2.99 1.77 22.44
CA GLY A 102 -1.56 1.42 22.36
C GLY A 102 -1.24 0.20 21.51
N GLN A 103 -2.23 -0.54 20.99
CA GLN A 103 -1.98 -1.74 20.16
C GLN A 103 -2.17 -1.49 18.66
N THR A 104 -2.75 -0.35 18.26
CA THR A 104 -3.02 -0.02 16.84
C THR A 104 -1.77 -0.11 15.95
N ILE A 105 -0.60 0.34 16.42
CA ILE A 105 0.67 0.18 15.68
C ILE A 105 0.99 -1.29 15.48
N GLY A 106 0.88 -2.11 16.54
CA GLY A 106 1.19 -3.53 16.44
C GLY A 106 0.35 -4.21 15.37
N TYR A 107 -0.97 -3.97 15.37
CA TYR A 107 -1.85 -4.52 14.33
C TYR A 107 -1.52 -4.00 12.93
N ALA A 108 -1.22 -2.72 12.77
CA ALA A 108 -0.84 -2.15 11.48
C ALA A 108 0.47 -2.75 10.94
N CYS A 109 1.50 -2.87 11.80
CA CYS A 109 2.81 -3.39 11.45
C CYS A 109 2.79 -4.89 11.13
N CYS A 110 2.14 -5.69 11.97
CA CYS A 110 2.01 -7.12 11.69
C CYS A 110 1.11 -7.37 10.47
N GLY A 111 0.04 -6.60 10.32
CA GLY A 111 -0.83 -6.65 9.13
C GLY A 111 -0.11 -6.28 7.83
N TYR A 112 0.83 -5.33 7.88
CA TYR A 112 1.69 -5.00 6.74
C TYR A 112 2.55 -6.19 6.32
N HIS A 113 3.21 -6.86 7.27
CA HIS A 113 4.02 -8.03 6.98
C HIS A 113 3.18 -9.19 6.40
N ASP A 114 2.01 -9.45 6.98
CA ASP A 114 1.04 -10.43 6.45
C ASP A 114 0.56 -10.10 5.03
N THR A 115 0.40 -8.80 4.75
CA THR A 115 -0.01 -8.30 3.44
C THR A 115 1.11 -8.51 2.41
N LYS A 116 2.34 -8.18 2.78
CA LYS A 116 3.53 -8.39 1.94
C LYS A 116 3.71 -9.87 1.61
N ASP A 117 3.56 -10.75 2.60
CA ASP A 117 3.62 -12.19 2.40
C ASP A 117 2.51 -12.68 1.47
N CYS A 118 1.27 -12.21 1.65
CA CYS A 118 0.16 -12.53 0.76
C CYS A 118 0.46 -12.16 -0.71
N PHE A 119 0.99 -10.97 -0.97
CA PHE A 119 1.39 -10.58 -2.34
C PHE A 119 2.52 -11.46 -2.87
N GLY A 120 3.49 -11.82 -2.01
CA GLY A 120 4.58 -12.71 -2.36
C GLY A 120 4.11 -14.12 -2.75
N GLU A 121 3.10 -14.65 -2.06
CA GLU A 121 2.44 -15.93 -2.35
C GLU A 121 1.58 -15.85 -3.62
N ALA A 122 0.78 -14.78 -3.77
CA ALA A 122 -0.06 -14.56 -4.95
C ALA A 122 0.74 -14.52 -6.26
N LEU A 123 2.01 -14.16 -6.18
CA LEU A 123 2.94 -14.02 -7.31
C LEU A 123 3.95 -15.18 -7.41
N GLU A 124 3.83 -16.26 -6.65
CA GLU A 124 4.76 -17.41 -6.74
C GLU A 124 4.81 -18.03 -8.14
N ASN A 125 3.66 -18.08 -8.82
CA ASN A 125 3.56 -18.59 -10.18
C ASN A 125 4.15 -17.63 -11.24
N CYS A 126 4.71 -16.49 -10.82
CA CYS A 126 5.42 -15.52 -11.66
C CYS A 126 6.94 -15.64 -11.60
N SER A 127 7.49 -16.77 -11.15
CA SER A 127 8.94 -16.98 -10.93
C SER A 127 9.86 -16.72 -12.13
N GLY A 128 9.34 -16.61 -13.35
CA GLY A 128 10.08 -16.25 -14.57
C GLY A 128 10.02 -14.76 -14.95
N THR A 129 9.44 -13.90 -14.11
CA THR A 129 9.30 -12.46 -14.36
C THR A 129 9.71 -11.67 -13.11
N PRO A 130 10.02 -10.36 -13.24
CA PRO A 130 10.30 -9.53 -12.07
C PRO A 130 9.05 -9.22 -11.23
N ALA A 131 7.87 -9.82 -11.48
CA ALA A 131 6.60 -9.39 -10.89
C ALA A 131 6.57 -9.44 -9.36
N LYS A 132 7.10 -10.51 -8.76
CA LYS A 132 7.15 -10.65 -7.30
C LYS A 132 8.03 -9.57 -6.68
N GLU A 133 9.26 -9.45 -7.17
CA GLU A 133 10.25 -8.47 -6.70
C GLU A 133 9.78 -7.04 -6.91
N PHE A 134 9.22 -6.73 -8.08
CA PHE A 134 8.64 -5.44 -8.42
C PHE A 134 7.52 -5.06 -7.45
N MET A 135 6.56 -5.97 -7.20
CA MET A 135 5.46 -5.72 -6.25
C MET A 135 5.97 -5.52 -4.82
N THR A 136 6.88 -6.38 -4.35
CA THR A 136 7.41 -6.26 -2.99
C THR A 136 8.28 -5.00 -2.80
N SER A 137 9.03 -4.61 -3.83
CA SER A 137 9.85 -3.39 -3.83
C SER A 137 8.98 -2.13 -3.70
N ILE A 138 7.88 -2.04 -4.46
CA ILE A 138 6.93 -0.93 -4.33
C ILE A 138 6.37 -0.87 -2.89
N LEU A 139 5.98 -2.01 -2.31
CA LEU A 139 5.47 -2.04 -0.93
C LEU A 139 6.53 -1.63 0.10
N ASP A 140 7.79 -1.97 -0.11
CA ASP A 140 8.90 -1.61 0.77
C ASP A 140 9.24 -0.12 0.67
N LYS A 141 9.29 0.43 -0.55
CA LYS A 141 9.56 1.86 -0.77
C LYS A 141 8.41 2.73 -0.25
N VAL A 142 7.16 2.35 -0.50
CA VAL A 142 5.98 3.14 -0.10
C VAL A 142 5.69 3.04 1.38
N PHE A 143 5.74 1.83 1.95
CA PHE A 143 5.32 1.59 3.34
C PHE A 143 6.46 1.16 4.24
N GLY A 144 7.46 0.44 3.73
CA GLY A 144 8.53 -0.14 4.54
C GLY A 144 9.36 0.91 5.29
N GLU A 145 9.81 1.97 4.61
CA GLU A 145 10.54 3.06 5.26
C GLU A 145 9.69 3.79 6.31
N PRO A 146 8.48 4.31 6.00
CA PRO A 146 7.60 4.91 7.01
C PRO A 146 7.28 3.99 8.19
N LEU A 147 7.04 2.70 7.93
CA LEU A 147 6.73 1.71 8.96
C LEU A 147 7.94 1.36 9.81
N SER A 148 9.15 1.36 9.24
CA SER A 148 10.38 1.12 10.00
C SER A 148 10.58 2.13 11.14
N LEU A 149 10.06 3.35 10.99
CA LEU A 149 10.11 4.39 12.01
C LEU A 149 9.19 4.12 13.21
N ILE A 150 8.14 3.31 13.03
CA ILE A 150 7.07 3.15 14.03
C ILE A 150 6.87 1.70 14.50
N CYS A 151 7.31 0.69 13.73
CA CYS A 151 7.00 -0.70 14.02
C CYS A 151 7.83 -1.31 15.14
N GLY A 152 9.05 -0.82 15.39
CA GLY A 152 9.87 -1.25 16.52
C GLY A 152 9.96 -2.78 16.66
N GLU A 153 9.39 -3.33 17.74
CA GLU A 153 9.38 -4.76 18.04
C GLU A 153 8.42 -5.60 17.17
N TYR A 154 7.45 -4.97 16.48
CA TYR A 154 6.45 -5.61 15.62
C TYR A 154 7.02 -5.90 14.22
N SER A 155 8.17 -6.55 14.15
CA SER A 155 8.75 -7.01 12.89
C SER A 155 8.12 -8.32 12.43
N ARG A 156 8.33 -8.67 11.15
CA ARG A 156 7.92 -9.95 10.57
C ARG A 156 8.40 -11.11 11.44
N ASP A 157 7.49 -12.05 11.72
CA ASP A 157 7.74 -13.24 12.55
C ASP A 157 8.21 -12.97 14.00
N SER A 158 8.04 -11.74 14.51
CA SER A 158 8.34 -11.39 15.90
C SER A 158 7.37 -12.04 16.89
N ASP A 159 7.82 -12.25 18.13
CA ASP A 159 6.94 -12.69 19.22
C ASP A 159 5.86 -11.66 19.53
N ALA A 160 6.15 -10.37 19.35
CA ALA A 160 5.17 -9.30 19.48
C ALA A 160 4.00 -9.50 18.51
N CYS A 161 4.26 -9.80 17.23
CA CYS A 161 3.21 -10.12 16.27
C CYS A 161 2.48 -11.43 16.60
N ARG A 162 3.20 -12.48 17.04
CA ARG A 162 2.59 -13.78 17.38
C ARG A 162 1.66 -13.73 18.60
N THR A 163 1.94 -12.83 19.54
CA THR A 163 1.20 -12.72 20.80
C THR A 163 0.09 -11.67 20.77
N LEU A 164 -0.02 -10.87 19.71
CA LEU A 164 -1.13 -9.95 19.53
C LEU A 164 -2.47 -10.72 19.55
N PRO A 165 -3.42 -10.32 20.40
CA PRO A 165 -4.74 -10.95 20.44
C PRO A 165 -5.40 -10.91 19.07
N LYS A 166 -6.09 -11.98 18.66
CA LYS A 166 -6.89 -11.91 17.43
C LYS A 166 -8.09 -11.00 17.68
N LEU A 167 -8.16 -9.90 16.95
CA LEU A 167 -9.33 -9.05 16.93
C LEU A 167 -10.43 -9.72 16.10
N THR A 168 -11.65 -9.68 16.59
CA THR A 168 -12.81 -10.16 15.84
C THR A 168 -13.16 -9.18 14.75
N LEU A 169 -13.38 -9.67 13.53
CA LEU A 169 -14.00 -8.88 12.46
C LEU A 169 -15.34 -8.36 12.99
N PRO A 170 -15.61 -7.05 12.98
CA PRO A 170 -16.91 -6.53 13.33
C PRO A 170 -17.87 -6.83 12.17
N SER A 171 -18.25 -8.10 11.99
CA SER A 171 -19.21 -8.56 10.96
C SER A 171 -20.57 -7.88 11.08
N ASP A 172 -20.87 -7.35 12.27
CA ASP A 172 -22.14 -6.74 12.62
C ASP A 172 -22.10 -5.21 12.47
N SER A 173 -20.92 -4.63 12.18
CA SER A 173 -20.81 -3.21 11.86
C SER A 173 -21.40 -2.96 10.48
N LYS A 174 -22.44 -2.12 10.42
CA LYS A 174 -23.09 -1.72 9.16
C LYS A 174 -22.13 -1.03 8.19
N ASP A 175 -20.96 -0.59 8.65
CA ASP A 175 -19.98 0.16 7.86
C ASP A 175 -18.73 -0.64 7.51
N PHE A 176 -18.64 -1.91 7.94
CA PHE A 176 -17.54 -2.79 7.56
C PHE A 176 -17.47 -2.95 6.04
N GLY A 177 -16.30 -2.68 5.45
CA GLY A 177 -16.08 -2.81 4.02
C GLY A 177 -16.49 -1.62 3.17
N LYS A 178 -16.97 -0.53 3.79
CA LYS A 178 -17.35 0.69 3.06
C LYS A 178 -16.22 1.70 2.92
N LYS A 179 -15.18 1.62 3.75
CA LYS A 179 -14.06 2.57 3.73
C LYS A 179 -12.99 2.16 2.72
N GLY A 180 -12.46 3.15 2.02
CA GLY A 180 -11.27 2.98 1.19
C GLY A 180 -9.98 2.84 2.01
N LEU A 181 -8.91 2.32 1.41
CA LEU A 181 -7.61 2.17 2.09
C LEU A 181 -7.05 3.49 2.62
N ILE A 182 -7.24 4.61 1.90
CA ILE A 182 -6.78 5.94 2.33
C ILE A 182 -7.56 6.39 3.58
N GLU A 183 -8.88 6.22 3.59
CA GLU A 183 -9.71 6.55 4.75
C GLU A 183 -9.33 5.72 5.97
N LEU A 184 -9.07 4.43 5.77
CA LEU A 184 -8.59 3.55 6.83
C LEU A 184 -7.20 3.96 7.34
N ALA A 185 -6.28 4.38 6.46
CA ALA A 185 -4.96 4.87 6.87
C ALA A 185 -5.08 6.14 7.72
N ILE A 186 -5.97 7.05 7.35
CA ILE A 186 -6.31 8.25 8.13
C ILE A 186 -6.86 7.84 9.51
N ASP A 187 -7.77 6.87 9.56
CA ASP A 187 -8.33 6.40 10.82
C ASP A 187 -7.28 5.76 11.74
N HIS A 188 -6.29 5.04 11.22
CA HIS A 188 -5.19 4.52 12.05
C HIS A 188 -4.35 5.64 12.63
N ALA A 189 -4.01 6.62 11.79
CA ALA A 189 -3.27 7.79 12.24
C ALA A 189 -4.08 8.54 13.32
N ALA A 190 -5.37 8.77 13.11
CA ALA A 190 -6.23 9.42 14.09
C ALA A 190 -6.38 8.59 15.37
N ALA A 191 -6.64 7.27 15.27
CA ALA A 191 -6.82 6.37 16.41
C ALA A 191 -5.57 6.28 17.28
N PHE A 192 -4.40 6.40 16.67
CA PHE A 192 -3.14 6.44 17.41
C PHE A 192 -3.00 7.72 18.25
N PHE A 193 -3.29 8.91 17.69
CA PHE A 193 -2.92 10.18 18.33
C PHE A 193 -4.06 10.91 19.06
N ASN A 194 -5.34 10.71 18.68
CA ASN A 194 -6.49 11.29 19.40
C ASN A 194 -6.84 10.56 20.71
N ARG A 195 -6.10 9.51 21.05
CA ARG A 195 -6.24 8.79 22.31
C ARG A 195 -4.99 8.93 23.17
N HIS A 196 -4.28 10.06 23.13
CA HIS A 196 -3.26 10.40 24.13
C HIS A 196 -3.82 11.39 25.15
#